data_AF-A0A7K0MK10-F1
#
_entry.id   AF-A0A7K0MK10-F1
#
_cell.length_a   1.000
_cell.length_b   1.000
_cell.length_c   1.000
_cell.angle_alpha   90.00
_cell.angle_beta   90.00
_cell.angle_gamma   90.00
#
_symmetry.space_group_name_H-M   'P 1'
#
loop_
_entity.id
_entity.type
_entity.pdbx_description
1 polymer ?
#
loop_
_entity_poly.entity_id
_entity_poly.type
_entity_poly.pdbx_seq_one_letter_code
_entity_poly.pdbx_strand_id
1 'polypeptide(L)'
;MTSTESLIDRKQLAYIASQAADARLNVELETEGMTLNIGPQHPATHGTLRIIAHLDGEQVVWAEPSCGYMHRGYEKLTEVRTYPQVTSLVNRIDWLGSFANEVPFILAAEKLMG
;
A
#
# COMPACT_ATOMS: atom_id res chain seq x y z
N MET A 1 -5.94 41.36 15.87
CA MET A 1 -4.78 40.85 15.10
C MET A 1 -3.83 40.00 15.95
N THR A 2 -4.19 39.65 17.21
CA THR A 2 -3.29 39.02 18.20
C THR A 2 -3.69 37.59 18.61
N SER A 3 -4.74 37.02 18.01
CA SER A 3 -5.27 35.70 18.41
C SER A 3 -4.75 34.54 17.56
N THR A 4 -4.31 34.82 16.33
CA THR A 4 -3.89 33.79 15.36
C THR A 4 -2.40 33.47 15.48
N GLU A 5 -1.57 34.45 15.85
CA GLU A 5 -0.13 34.25 16.10
C GLU A 5 0.13 33.34 17.32
N SER A 6 -0.66 33.47 18.39
CA SER A 6 -0.52 32.63 19.59
C SER A 6 -0.92 31.16 19.36
N LEU A 7 -1.80 30.90 18.38
CA LEU A 7 -2.20 29.54 17.98
C LEU A 7 -1.13 28.85 17.13
N ILE A 8 -0.38 29.61 16.32
CA ILE A 8 0.74 29.09 15.52
C ILE A 8 1.89 28.69 16.45
N ASP A 9 2.24 29.55 17.41
CA ASP A 9 3.31 29.30 18.37
C ASP A 9 3.03 28.08 19.25
N ARG A 10 1.76 27.90 19.68
CA ARG A 10 1.32 26.75 20.46
C ARG A 10 1.38 25.42 19.68
N LYS A 11 1.07 25.43 18.38
CA LYS A 11 1.22 24.25 17.51
C LYS A 11 2.69 23.94 17.26
N GLN A 12 3.53 24.95 17.10
CA GLN A 12 4.96 24.80 16.88
C GLN A 12 5.66 24.23 18.13
N LEU A 13 5.29 24.70 19.32
CA LEU A 13 5.74 24.14 20.59
C LEU A 13 5.26 22.70 20.81
N ALA A 14 4.03 22.38 20.44
CA ALA A 14 3.52 21.01 20.50
C ALA A 14 4.26 20.06 19.54
N TYR A 15 4.59 20.52 18.33
CA TYR A 15 5.39 19.77 17.36
C TYR A 15 6.84 19.54 17.81
N ILE A 16 7.47 20.56 18.39
CA ILE A 16 8.81 20.44 18.98
C ILE A 16 8.77 19.48 20.18
N ALA A 17 7.73 19.54 21.01
CA ALA A 17 7.56 18.64 22.14
C ALA A 17 7.33 17.19 21.70
N SER A 18 6.56 16.94 20.63
CA SER A 18 6.37 15.59 20.09
C SER A 18 7.67 15.04 19.50
N GLN A 19 8.40 15.84 18.71
CA GLN A 19 9.71 15.48 18.17
C GLN A 19 10.74 15.20 19.28
N ALA A 20 10.75 16.00 20.35
CA ALA A 20 11.65 15.79 21.48
C ALA A 20 11.25 14.57 22.34
N ALA A 21 9.96 14.23 22.42
CA ALA A 21 9.49 13.03 23.08
C ALA A 21 9.86 11.78 22.28
N ASP A 22 9.65 11.78 20.97
CA ASP A 22 10.06 10.70 20.05
C ASP A 22 11.57 10.48 20.12
N ALA A 23 12.36 11.57 20.08
CA ALA A 23 13.81 11.48 20.19
C ALA A 23 14.29 10.92 21.54
N ARG A 24 13.61 11.26 22.65
CA ARG A 24 13.95 10.71 23.98
C ARG A 24 13.60 9.23 24.10
N LEU A 25 12.48 8.80 23.53
CA LEU A 25 12.08 7.40 23.51
C LEU A 25 13.10 6.55 22.73
N ASN A 26 13.58 7.07 21.60
CA ASN A 26 14.59 6.39 20.78
C ASN A 26 15.97 6.28 21.46
N VAL A 27 16.34 7.22 22.33
CA VAL A 27 17.61 7.18 23.09
C VAL A 27 17.56 6.15 24.25
N GLU A 28 16.38 5.92 24.82
CA GLU A 28 16.19 4.89 25.86
C GLU A 28 16.10 3.45 25.30
N LEU A 29 15.77 3.31 24.02
CA LEU A 29 15.62 2.04 23.32
C LEU A 29 16.57 1.96 22.12
N GLU A 30 17.88 1.98 22.36
CA GLU A 30 18.82 1.54 21.31
C GLU A 30 18.68 0.02 21.12
N THR A 31 17.87 -0.37 20.14
CA THR A 31 17.66 -1.77 19.77
C THR A 31 18.57 -2.13 18.60
N GLU A 32 19.24 -3.29 18.64
CA GLU A 32 19.94 -3.79 17.46
C GLU A 32 18.93 -3.95 16.30
N GLY A 33 19.25 -3.40 15.13
CA GLY A 33 18.36 -3.42 13.98
C GLY A 33 17.88 -4.84 13.64
N MET A 34 16.57 -5.06 13.69
CA MET A 34 15.95 -6.37 13.49
C MET A 34 15.39 -6.47 12.07
N THR A 35 15.63 -7.59 11.39
CA THR A 35 14.91 -7.94 10.15
C THR A 35 13.77 -8.90 10.47
N LEU A 36 12.53 -8.45 10.31
CA LEU A 36 11.32 -9.23 10.49
C LEU A 36 10.72 -9.61 9.12
N ASN A 37 10.59 -10.91 8.86
CA ASN A 37 9.95 -11.41 7.65
C ASN A 37 8.49 -11.78 7.93
N ILE A 38 7.57 -10.94 7.47
CA ILE A 38 6.13 -11.19 7.51
C ILE A 38 5.76 -12.01 6.28
N GLY A 39 5.46 -13.28 6.48
CA GLY A 39 5.19 -14.23 5.41
C GLY A 39 3.87 -13.96 4.65
N PRO A 40 3.71 -14.53 3.44
CA PRO A 40 2.61 -14.22 2.53
C PRO A 40 1.22 -14.65 3.01
N GLN A 41 1.13 -15.53 4.00
CA GLN A 41 -0.13 -16.02 4.59
C GLN A 41 -0.35 -15.50 6.01
N HIS A 42 0.49 -14.54 6.44
CA HIS A 42 0.41 -14.01 7.78
C HIS A 42 -0.97 -13.34 7.98
N PRO A 43 -1.70 -13.62 9.07
CA PRO A 43 -3.07 -13.13 9.25
C PRO A 43 -3.17 -11.58 9.29
N ALA A 44 -2.05 -10.89 9.52
CA ALA A 44 -1.99 -9.42 9.47
C ALA A 44 -1.95 -8.84 8.04
N THR A 45 -1.80 -9.65 6.99
CA THR A 45 -1.83 -9.18 5.60
C THR A 45 -3.16 -9.57 4.94
N HIS A 46 -3.98 -8.58 4.59
CA HIS A 46 -5.17 -8.82 3.77
C HIS A 46 -4.76 -9.18 2.34
N GLY A 47 -4.92 -10.46 1.98
CA GLY A 47 -4.42 -11.01 0.72
C GLY A 47 -3.07 -11.69 0.88
N THR A 48 -2.36 -11.90 -0.24
CA THR A 48 -1.10 -12.64 -0.25
C THR A 48 0.07 -11.69 -0.54
N LEU A 49 0.74 -11.23 0.51
CA LEU A 49 1.86 -10.29 0.42
C LEU A 49 2.92 -10.66 1.45
N ARG A 50 4.18 -10.80 1.00
CA ARG A 50 5.31 -10.94 1.91
C ARG A 50 5.93 -9.57 2.12
N ILE A 51 6.25 -9.23 3.37
CA ILE A 51 6.91 -7.97 3.73
C ILE A 51 8.17 -8.30 4.53
N ILE A 52 9.33 -7.82 4.05
CA ILE A 52 10.58 -7.87 4.81
C ILE A 52 10.76 -6.51 5.47
N ALA A 53 10.49 -6.41 6.77
CA ALA A 53 10.55 -5.17 7.52
C ALA A 53 11.86 -5.09 8.30
N HIS A 54 12.53 -3.93 8.22
CA HIS A 54 13.67 -3.58 9.07
C HIS A 54 13.17 -2.66 10.17
N LEU A 55 13.35 -3.11 11.41
CA LEU A 55 12.82 -2.49 12.61
C LEU A 55 13.96 -1.97 13.48
N ASP A 56 13.75 -0.79 14.05
CA ASP A 56 14.46 -0.32 15.23
C ASP A 56 13.46 -0.30 16.39
N GLY A 57 13.50 -1.35 17.21
CA GLY A 57 12.50 -1.60 18.24
C GLY A 57 11.10 -1.76 17.63
N GLU A 58 10.18 -0.85 18.00
CA GLU A 58 8.81 -0.82 17.48
C GLU A 58 8.65 0.07 16.23
N GLN A 59 9.69 0.80 15.83
CA GLN A 59 9.64 1.66 14.64
C GLN A 59 10.08 0.91 13.38
N VAL A 60 9.32 1.11 12.29
CA VAL A 60 9.69 0.62 10.98
C VAL A 60 10.65 1.61 10.32
N VAL A 61 11.91 1.21 10.13
CA VAL A 61 12.91 2.00 9.42
C VAL A 61 12.72 1.87 7.91
N TRP A 62 12.46 0.65 7.45
CA TRP A 62 12.24 0.34 6.04
C TRP A 62 11.45 -0.96 5.89
N ALA A 63 10.75 -1.14 4.77
CA ALA A 63 10.06 -2.37 4.44
C ALA A 63 10.10 -2.66 2.94
N GLU A 64 10.37 -3.92 2.57
CA GLU A 64 10.30 -4.42 1.20
C GLU A 64 9.05 -5.26 0.99
N PRO A 65 8.07 -4.77 0.21
CA PRO A 65 6.94 -5.59 -0.21
C PRO A 65 7.35 -6.50 -1.38
N SER A 66 7.34 -7.81 -1.15
CA SER A 66 7.52 -8.82 -2.20
C SER A 66 6.15 -9.26 -2.71
N CYS A 67 5.77 -8.79 -3.89
CA CYS A 67 4.51 -9.10 -4.57
C CYS A 67 4.65 -10.29 -5.54
N GLY A 68 3.55 -10.67 -6.21
CA GLY A 68 3.56 -11.68 -7.28
C GLY A 68 3.04 -13.07 -6.90
N TYR A 69 2.78 -13.34 -5.62
CA TYR A 69 2.20 -14.63 -5.18
C TYR A 69 0.81 -14.94 -5.76
N MET A 70 0.11 -13.92 -6.26
CA MET A 70 -1.20 -14.04 -6.92
C MET A 70 -1.14 -13.66 -8.42
N HIS A 71 0.05 -13.69 -9.03
CA HIS A 71 0.18 -13.47 -10.46
C HIS A 71 -0.49 -14.59 -11.24
N ARG A 72 -1.55 -14.26 -11.99
CA ARG A 72 -2.38 -15.21 -12.75
C ARG A 72 -2.20 -15.13 -14.26
N GLY A 73 -1.27 -14.30 -14.74
CA GLY A 73 -0.96 -14.17 -16.16
C GLY A 73 -2.12 -13.62 -17.01
N TYR A 74 -2.93 -12.70 -16.47
CA TYR A 74 -4.09 -12.16 -17.18
C TYR A 74 -3.74 -11.60 -18.55
N GLU A 75 -2.68 -10.81 -18.65
CA GLU A 75 -2.19 -10.24 -19.92
C GLU A 75 -1.99 -11.34 -20.98
N LYS A 76 -1.28 -12.42 -20.62
CA LYS A 76 -1.05 -13.55 -21.52
C LYS A 76 -2.34 -14.28 -21.88
N LEU A 77 -3.26 -14.42 -20.93
CA LEU A 77 -4.56 -15.05 -21.17
C LEU A 77 -5.44 -14.23 -22.11
N THR A 78 -5.29 -12.89 -22.13
CA THR A 78 -6.06 -12.04 -23.05
C THR A 78 -5.63 -12.19 -24.51
N GLU A 79 -4.37 -12.53 -24.78
CA GLU A 79 -3.86 -12.69 -26.16
C GLU A 79 -4.58 -13.78 -26.98
N VAL A 80 -5.14 -14.79 -26.30
CA VAL A 80 -5.76 -15.97 -26.94
C VAL A 80 -7.28 -15.97 -26.85
N ARG A 81 -7.89 -14.90 -26.34
CA ARG A 81 -9.34 -14.80 -26.07
C ARG A 81 -9.98 -13.68 -26.89
N THR A 82 -11.26 -13.85 -27.20
CA THR A 82 -12.04 -12.80 -27.86
C THR A 82 -12.45 -11.72 -26.84
N TYR A 83 -12.70 -10.49 -27.31
CA TYR A 83 -13.09 -9.36 -26.45
C TYR A 83 -14.23 -9.70 -25.46
N PRO A 84 -15.32 -10.38 -25.85
CA PRO A 84 -16.38 -10.77 -24.90
C PRO A 84 -15.95 -11.82 -23.88
N GLN A 85 -14.93 -12.65 -24.16
CA GLN A 85 -14.42 -13.62 -23.21
C GLN A 85 -13.50 -12.95 -22.17
N VAL A 86 -12.83 -11.86 -22.55
CA VAL A 86 -11.88 -11.13 -21.69
C VAL A 86 -12.60 -10.40 -20.55
N THR A 87 -13.85 -9.96 -20.71
CA THR A 87 -14.63 -9.30 -19.64
C THR A 87 -14.69 -10.15 -18.36
N SER A 88 -14.85 -11.47 -18.50
CA SER A 88 -14.85 -12.41 -17.38
C SER A 88 -13.50 -12.51 -16.63
N LEU A 89 -12.39 -12.22 -17.31
CA LEU A 89 -11.06 -12.15 -16.72
C LEU A 89 -10.83 -10.80 -16.04
N VAL A 90 -11.26 -9.71 -16.67
CA VAL A 90 -11.09 -8.34 -16.17
C VAL A 90 -11.82 -8.14 -14.83
N ASN A 91 -13.00 -8.73 -14.67
CA ASN A 91 -13.73 -8.80 -13.39
C ASN A 91 -12.96 -9.44 -12.23
N ARG A 92 -11.92 -10.24 -12.52
CA ARG A 92 -11.17 -11.01 -11.51
C ARG A 92 -9.85 -10.32 -11.11
N ILE A 93 -9.54 -9.17 -11.70
CA ILE A 93 -8.34 -8.38 -11.39
C ILE A 93 -8.51 -7.70 -10.03
N ASP A 94 -9.55 -6.86 -9.88
CA ASP A 94 -10.06 -6.43 -8.58
C ASP A 94 -11.39 -7.12 -8.31
N TRP A 95 -11.39 -8.02 -7.32
CA TRP A 95 -12.55 -8.80 -6.91
C TRP A 95 -13.52 -8.04 -6.00
N LEU A 96 -13.16 -6.85 -5.49
CA LEU A 96 -14.06 -6.00 -4.73
C LEU A 96 -14.89 -5.11 -5.66
N GLY A 97 -14.27 -4.57 -6.71
CA GLY A 97 -14.86 -3.63 -7.66
C GLY A 97 -14.94 -4.17 -9.09
N SER A 98 -15.57 -5.33 -9.32
CA SER A 98 -15.61 -6.00 -10.62
C SER A 98 -16.02 -5.08 -11.79
N PHE A 99 -17.11 -4.32 -11.63
CA PHE A 99 -17.58 -3.38 -12.67
C PHE A 99 -16.62 -2.22 -12.92
N ALA A 100 -15.86 -1.77 -11.91
CA ALA A 100 -14.88 -0.70 -12.09
C ALA A 100 -13.72 -1.12 -13.01
N ASN A 101 -13.47 -2.43 -13.14
CA ASN A 101 -12.51 -2.96 -14.10
C ASN A 101 -13.11 -3.13 -15.51
N GLU A 102 -14.37 -3.54 -15.62
CA GLU A 102 -15.01 -3.77 -16.93
C GLU A 102 -15.24 -2.49 -17.71
N VAL A 103 -15.73 -1.43 -17.05
CA VAL A 103 -16.04 -0.15 -17.69
C VAL A 103 -14.86 0.39 -18.52
N PRO A 104 -13.64 0.56 -17.97
CA PRO A 104 -12.52 1.05 -18.77
C PRO A 104 -12.09 0.09 -19.88
N PHE A 105 -12.25 -1.24 -19.69
CA PHE A 105 -11.95 -2.21 -20.74
C PHE A 105 -12.92 -2.09 -21.92
N ILE A 106 -14.21 -1.96 -21.65
CA ILE A 106 -15.26 -1.81 -22.68
C ILE A 106 -15.10 -0.46 -23.39
N LEU A 107 -14.93 0.64 -22.64
CA LEU A 107 -14.70 1.96 -23.23
C LEU A 107 -13.47 2.00 -24.13
N ALA A 108 -12.40 1.30 -23.76
CA ALA A 108 -11.21 1.18 -24.60
C ALA A 108 -11.48 0.37 -25.87
N ALA A 109 -12.26 -0.71 -25.77
CA ALA A 109 -12.66 -1.52 -26.92
C ALA A 109 -13.60 -0.76 -27.87
N GLU A 110 -14.59 -0.04 -27.34
CA GLU A 110 -15.51 0.81 -28.09
C GLU A 110 -14.71 1.88 -28.87
N LYS A 111 -13.86 2.64 -28.18
CA LYS A 111 -13.01 3.66 -28.80
C LYS A 111 -12.09 3.11 -29.89
N LEU A 112 -11.66 1.85 -29.78
CA LEU A 112 -10.86 1.18 -30.81
C LEU A 112 -11.69 0.81 -32.05
N MET A 113 -12.97 0.53 -31.88
CA MET A 113 -13.88 0.08 -32.94
C MET A 113 -14.68 1.21 -33.60
N GLY A 114 -14.86 2.36 -32.95
CA GLY A 114 -15.53 3.55 -33.48
C GLY A 114 -16.65 4.06 -32.59
#